data_AF-A0A8H5FFP6-F1
#
_entry.id   AF-A0A8H5FFP6-F1
#
_cell.length_a   1.000
_cell.length_b   1.000
_cell.length_c   1.000
_cell.angle_alpha   90.00
_cell.angle_beta   90.00
_cell.angle_gamma   90.00
#
_symmetry.space_group_name_H-M   'P 1'
#
loop_
_entity.id
_entity.type
_entity.pdbx_description
1 polymer ?
#
loop_
_entity_poly.entity_id
_entity_poly.type
_entity_poly.pdbx_seq_one_letter_code
_entity_poly.pdbx_strand_id
1 'polypeptide(L)'
;MSIVRALIRSSHNHCVWNSAIGSKVIDATLSVTTFIYTLIYSLTMSDESFANAEKLLQAAYAQSNPAPELLRLIKANPTYPAVVDLLVQYTEAAEEKPSRAEALAAALVRVRDASDAPVIADNTLTHYFSRQLADLHTRGLDGDDDDFSASNTYLINSLLSGLSFKYGLTSSPDQYGAIQSGLDVKTKTPLSQVLLIGAIIQLLVAGSIIVPQGTSYWSGAEEIATKLKAQKQNGVIRDKDVGAVLDLAIAHAESGFKTENDVSNVWDTLFPPSS
;
A
#
# COMPACT_ATOMS: atom_id res chain seq x y z
N MET A 1 -13.86 18.53 29.54
CA MET A 1 -14.05 19.66 28.60
C MET A 1 -13.06 20.85 28.80
N SER A 2 -11.98 20.71 29.59
CA SER A 2 -11.07 21.84 29.93
C SER A 2 -9.68 21.81 29.29
N ILE A 3 -9.25 20.69 28.69
CA ILE A 3 -7.90 20.53 28.13
C ILE A 3 -7.81 21.06 26.69
N VAL A 4 -8.90 20.93 25.92
CA VAL A 4 -8.96 21.34 24.49
C VAL A 4 -8.86 22.86 24.30
N ARG A 5 -9.32 23.67 25.26
CA ARG A 5 -9.21 25.15 25.18
C ARG A 5 -7.82 25.68 25.52
N ALA A 6 -6.98 24.90 26.21
CA ALA A 6 -5.62 25.31 26.55
C ALA A 6 -4.66 25.19 25.33
N LEU A 7 -4.90 24.19 24.46
CA LEU A 7 -4.06 23.96 23.28
C LEU A 7 -4.33 24.96 22.14
N ILE A 8 -5.56 25.45 21.98
CA ILE A 8 -5.91 26.41 20.91
C ILE A 8 -5.36 27.83 21.19
N ARG A 9 -5.11 28.21 22.45
CA ARG A 9 -4.55 29.54 22.79
C ARG A 9 -3.03 29.65 22.59
N SER A 10 -2.32 28.53 22.46
CA SER A 10 -0.85 28.55 22.28
C SER A 10 -0.42 28.79 20.84
N SER A 11 -1.32 28.73 19.85
CA SER A 11 -0.98 28.84 18.41
C SER A 11 -1.09 30.26 17.84
N HIS A 12 -1.55 31.25 18.62
CA HIS A 12 -1.84 32.60 18.11
C HIS A 12 -0.83 33.68 18.48
N ASN A 13 0.20 33.37 19.25
CA ASN A 13 1.28 34.31 19.55
C ASN A 13 2.60 33.62 19.25
N HIS A 14 3.18 33.86 18.07
CA HIS A 14 4.61 34.12 17.89
C HIS A 14 4.88 34.33 16.40
N CYS A 15 4.88 35.61 16.02
CA CYS A 15 5.65 36.07 14.88
C CYS A 15 6.97 36.64 15.43
N VAL A 16 8.01 36.55 14.61
CA VAL A 16 9.35 37.15 14.69
C VAL A 16 10.49 36.32 15.36
N TRP A 17 11.50 36.04 14.51
CA TRP A 17 12.94 35.77 14.71
C TRP A 17 13.54 34.33 14.59
N ASN A 18 14.47 34.25 13.63
CA ASN A 18 15.70 33.45 13.49
C ASN A 18 15.72 32.06 12.80
N SER A 19 16.49 32.04 11.70
CA SER A 19 16.68 31.00 10.69
C SER A 19 17.71 29.91 11.07
N ALA A 20 17.68 29.38 12.29
CA ALA A 20 18.63 28.32 12.69
C ALA A 20 18.01 27.15 13.49
N ILE A 21 16.68 27.06 13.58
CA ILE A 21 15.96 25.96 14.26
C ILE A 21 14.94 25.33 13.28
N GLY A 22 15.36 25.10 12.04
CA GLY A 22 14.48 24.66 10.95
C GLY A 22 14.25 23.16 10.82
N SER A 23 14.97 22.32 11.57
CA SER A 23 14.89 20.84 11.38
C SER A 23 14.23 20.10 12.54
N LYS A 24 14.30 20.60 13.79
CA LYS A 24 13.73 19.88 14.95
C LYS A 24 12.26 20.20 15.27
N VAL A 25 11.72 21.29 14.73
CA VAL A 25 10.33 21.70 15.00
C VAL A 25 9.34 21.03 14.03
N ILE A 26 9.81 20.63 12.84
CA ILE A 26 9.00 19.95 11.82
C ILE A 26 8.72 18.49 12.23
N ASP A 27 9.70 17.78 12.79
CA ASP A 27 9.51 16.40 13.30
C ASP A 27 8.47 16.33 14.44
N ALA A 28 8.40 17.35 15.30
CA ALA A 28 7.45 17.36 16.42
C ALA A 28 6.00 17.68 15.97
N THR A 29 5.80 18.37 14.85
CA THR A 29 4.45 18.71 14.38
C THR A 29 3.81 17.57 13.59
N LEU A 30 4.58 16.83 12.80
CA LEU A 30 4.13 15.58 12.15
C LEU A 30 3.76 14.50 13.18
N SER A 31 4.51 14.42 14.29
CA SER A 31 4.21 13.52 15.41
C SER A 31 2.87 13.83 16.09
N VAL A 32 2.55 15.11 16.30
CA VAL A 32 1.30 15.51 16.98
C VAL A 32 0.07 15.29 16.10
N THR A 33 0.15 15.54 14.80
CA THR A 33 -0.99 15.28 13.89
C THR A 33 -1.23 13.79 13.75
N THR A 34 -0.17 12.99 13.58
CA THR A 34 -0.27 11.51 13.51
C THR A 34 -0.79 10.93 14.82
N PHE A 35 -0.33 11.44 15.97
CA PHE A 35 -0.82 11.03 17.28
C PHE A 35 -2.29 11.42 17.51
N ILE A 36 -2.71 12.63 17.12
CA ILE A 36 -4.10 13.07 17.23
C ILE A 36 -5.01 12.26 16.30
N TYR A 37 -4.58 11.95 15.08
CA TYR A 37 -5.33 11.08 14.16
C TYR A 37 -5.42 9.66 14.69
N THR A 38 -4.30 9.06 15.15
CA THR A 38 -4.29 7.71 15.73
C THR A 38 -5.15 7.63 16.98
N LEU A 39 -5.13 8.66 17.83
CA LEU A 39 -5.93 8.75 19.05
C LEU A 39 -7.42 8.97 18.74
N ILE A 40 -7.76 9.82 17.76
CA ILE A 40 -9.16 10.01 17.32
C ILE A 40 -9.66 8.72 16.68
N TYR A 41 -8.87 8.06 15.84
CA TYR A 41 -9.21 6.79 15.21
C TYR A 41 -9.44 5.71 16.27
N SER A 42 -8.52 5.59 17.25
CA SER A 42 -8.65 4.66 18.38
C SER A 42 -9.86 4.97 19.28
N LEU A 43 -10.24 6.24 19.42
CA LEU A 43 -11.40 6.66 20.23
C LEU A 43 -12.74 6.51 19.47
N THR A 44 -12.73 6.41 18.14
CA THR A 44 -13.93 6.18 17.32
C THR A 44 -14.07 4.74 16.81
N MET A 45 -13.04 3.90 16.95
CA MET A 45 -13.01 2.48 16.54
C MET A 45 -13.40 1.51 17.66
N SER A 46 -13.80 2.00 18.84
CA SER A 46 -14.28 1.13 19.92
C SER A 46 -15.67 0.52 19.65
N ASP A 47 -16.36 0.95 18.59
CA ASP A 47 -17.59 0.30 18.16
C ASP A 47 -17.23 -0.70 17.07
N GLU A 48 -17.18 -1.99 17.43
CA GLU A 48 -17.13 -3.08 16.45
C GLU A 48 -18.13 -2.78 15.33
N SER A 49 -17.72 -2.88 14.05
CA SER A 49 -18.62 -2.57 12.93
C SER A 49 -19.91 -3.40 12.97
N PHE A 50 -19.81 -4.61 13.51
CA PHE A 50 -20.88 -5.49 13.96
C PHE A 50 -20.30 -6.55 14.90
N ALA A 51 -21.16 -7.24 15.64
CA ALA A 51 -20.74 -8.22 16.65
C ALA A 51 -19.80 -9.30 16.06
N ASN A 52 -18.58 -9.38 16.59
CA ASN A 52 -17.51 -10.30 16.15
C ASN A 52 -17.01 -10.07 14.70
N ALA A 53 -17.07 -8.83 14.18
CA ALA A 53 -16.66 -8.51 12.82
C ALA A 53 -15.26 -9.03 12.46
N GLU A 54 -14.27 -8.71 13.29
CA GLU A 54 -12.88 -9.15 13.11
C GLU A 54 -12.78 -10.66 12.91
N LYS A 55 -13.27 -11.45 13.87
CA LYS A 55 -13.20 -12.93 13.82
C LYS A 55 -13.91 -13.51 12.61
N LEU A 56 -15.07 -12.95 12.24
CA LEU A 56 -15.86 -13.43 11.10
C LEU A 56 -15.16 -13.12 9.77
N LEU A 57 -14.56 -11.94 9.64
CA LEU A 57 -13.81 -11.53 8.46
C LEU A 57 -12.50 -12.33 8.34
N GLN A 58 -11.76 -12.53 9.42
CA GLN A 58 -10.57 -13.41 9.45
C GLN A 58 -10.93 -14.83 9.00
N ALA A 59 -12.00 -15.41 9.56
CA ALA A 59 -12.47 -16.72 9.17
C ALA A 59 -12.89 -16.80 7.69
N ALA A 60 -13.49 -15.72 7.15
CA ALA A 60 -13.82 -15.63 5.73
C ALA A 60 -12.55 -15.57 4.85
N TYR A 61 -11.56 -14.74 5.21
CA TYR A 61 -10.29 -14.64 4.49
C TYR A 61 -9.42 -15.89 4.61
N ALA A 62 -9.60 -16.73 5.63
CA ALA A 62 -8.92 -18.03 5.72
C ALA A 62 -9.40 -19.04 4.66
N GLN A 63 -10.58 -18.83 4.04
CA GLN A 63 -11.12 -19.75 3.03
C GLN A 63 -10.36 -19.70 1.71
N SER A 64 -10.41 -20.81 0.93
CA SER A 64 -9.80 -20.86 -0.40
C SER A 64 -10.46 -19.89 -1.40
N ASN A 65 -11.77 -19.64 -1.25
CA ASN A 65 -12.51 -18.64 -2.00
C ASN A 65 -13.30 -17.73 -1.03
N PRO A 66 -12.70 -16.63 -0.55
CA PRO A 66 -13.34 -15.76 0.46
C PRO A 66 -14.60 -15.02 -0.02
N ALA A 67 -14.71 -14.76 -1.33
CA ALA A 67 -15.67 -13.78 -1.86
C ALA A 67 -17.14 -14.01 -1.45
N PRO A 68 -17.71 -15.24 -1.50
CA PRO A 68 -19.11 -15.47 -1.12
C PRO A 68 -19.41 -15.11 0.34
N GLU A 69 -18.50 -15.48 1.26
CA GLU A 69 -18.69 -15.22 2.69
C GLU A 69 -18.48 -13.75 3.04
N LEU A 70 -17.47 -13.10 2.45
CA LEU A 70 -17.25 -11.66 2.59
C LEU A 70 -18.47 -10.85 2.11
N LEU A 71 -19.02 -11.20 0.93
CA LEU A 71 -20.22 -10.56 0.41
C LEU A 71 -21.42 -10.76 1.35
N ARG A 72 -21.60 -11.99 1.88
CA ARG A 72 -22.65 -12.30 2.85
C ARG A 72 -22.54 -11.42 4.10
N LEU A 73 -21.34 -11.26 4.66
CA LEU A 73 -21.10 -10.44 5.86
C LEU A 73 -21.38 -8.95 5.62
N ILE A 74 -20.92 -8.40 4.48
CA ILE A 74 -21.16 -6.99 4.12
C ILE A 74 -22.62 -6.72 3.81
N LYS A 75 -23.33 -7.65 3.16
CA LYS A 75 -24.78 -7.52 2.93
C LYS A 75 -25.58 -7.56 4.23
N ALA A 76 -25.15 -8.35 5.21
CA ALA A 76 -25.79 -8.41 6.52
C ALA A 76 -25.54 -7.13 7.34
N ASN A 77 -24.42 -6.45 7.11
CA ASN A 77 -24.01 -5.25 7.85
C ASN A 77 -23.52 -4.16 6.88
N PRO A 78 -24.40 -3.54 6.07
CA PRO A 78 -24.00 -2.60 5.02
C PRO A 78 -23.70 -1.22 5.61
N THR A 79 -22.63 -1.14 6.41
CA THR A 79 -22.17 0.08 7.07
C THR A 79 -20.77 0.44 6.61
N TYR A 80 -20.42 1.72 6.66
CA TYR A 80 -19.07 2.16 6.34
C TYR A 80 -18.01 1.50 7.22
N PRO A 81 -18.18 1.40 8.57
CA PRO A 81 -17.26 0.65 9.42
C PRO A 81 -17.04 -0.81 8.98
N ALA A 82 -18.09 -1.51 8.54
CA ALA A 82 -17.93 -2.91 8.09
C ALA A 82 -17.06 -3.02 6.83
N VAL A 83 -17.11 -2.03 5.95
CA VAL A 83 -16.22 -1.95 4.78
C VAL A 83 -14.78 -1.63 5.20
N VAL A 84 -14.59 -0.75 6.18
CA VAL A 84 -13.25 -0.46 6.73
C VAL A 84 -12.64 -1.72 7.33
N ASP A 85 -13.37 -2.41 8.21
CA ASP A 85 -12.90 -3.65 8.84
C ASP A 85 -12.59 -4.72 7.79
N LEU A 86 -13.42 -4.86 6.75
CA LEU A 86 -13.16 -5.79 5.66
C LEU A 86 -11.82 -5.52 4.96
N LEU A 87 -11.45 -4.25 4.76
CA LEU A 87 -10.22 -3.87 4.06
C LEU A 87 -8.99 -3.96 4.98
N VAL A 88 -9.14 -3.66 6.27
CA VAL A 88 -8.09 -3.89 7.28
C VAL A 88 -7.80 -5.39 7.40
N GLN A 89 -8.83 -6.23 7.48
CA GLN A 89 -8.65 -7.67 7.56
C GLN A 89 -8.11 -8.28 6.25
N TYR A 90 -8.32 -7.61 5.10
CA TYR A 90 -7.64 -7.96 3.85
C TYR A 90 -6.12 -7.72 3.92
N THR A 91 -5.69 -6.57 4.45
CA THR A 91 -4.26 -6.27 4.58
C THR A 91 -3.60 -7.21 5.58
N GLU A 92 -4.22 -7.45 6.73
CA GLU A 92 -3.71 -8.40 7.74
C GLU A 92 -3.62 -9.83 7.20
N ALA A 93 -4.62 -10.31 6.48
CA ALA A 93 -4.59 -11.65 5.88
C ALA A 93 -3.50 -11.79 4.80
N ALA A 94 -3.19 -10.70 4.09
CA ALA A 94 -2.08 -10.67 3.14
C ALA A 94 -0.72 -10.56 3.85
N GLU A 95 -0.62 -9.86 4.98
CA GLU A 95 0.59 -9.82 5.80
C GLU A 95 0.92 -11.18 6.40
N GLU A 96 -0.09 -11.90 6.91
CA GLU A 96 0.09 -13.26 7.44
C GLU A 96 0.55 -14.24 6.34
N LYS A 97 0.05 -14.09 5.11
CA LYS A 97 0.38 -14.98 4.00
C LYS A 97 0.43 -14.25 2.65
N PRO A 98 1.54 -13.56 2.33
CA PRO A 98 1.62 -12.69 1.15
C PRO A 98 1.46 -13.43 -0.18
N SER A 99 1.82 -14.72 -0.25
CA SER A 99 1.59 -15.57 -1.42
C SER A 99 0.10 -15.76 -1.78
N ARG A 100 -0.83 -15.40 -0.89
CA ARG A 100 -2.28 -15.38 -1.16
C ARG A 100 -2.81 -14.02 -1.61
N ALA A 101 -2.01 -12.95 -1.53
CA ALA A 101 -2.49 -11.58 -1.71
C ALA A 101 -3.25 -11.38 -3.03
N GLU A 102 -2.80 -11.97 -4.13
CA GLU A 102 -3.51 -11.89 -5.41
C GLU A 102 -4.91 -12.52 -5.37
N ALA A 103 -5.03 -13.72 -4.78
CA ALA A 103 -6.33 -14.40 -4.65
C ALA A 103 -7.29 -13.60 -3.76
N LEU A 104 -6.76 -12.95 -2.72
CA LEU A 104 -7.52 -12.09 -1.82
C LEU A 104 -7.98 -10.81 -2.55
N ALA A 105 -7.11 -10.16 -3.32
CA ALA A 105 -7.46 -8.99 -4.14
C ALA A 105 -8.54 -9.32 -5.17
N ALA A 106 -8.43 -10.47 -5.84
CA ALA A 106 -9.46 -10.97 -6.76
C ALA A 106 -10.78 -11.30 -6.04
N ALA A 107 -10.75 -11.71 -4.76
CA ALA A 107 -11.96 -11.88 -3.96
C ALA A 107 -12.63 -10.54 -3.65
N LEU A 108 -11.85 -9.50 -3.32
CA LEU A 108 -12.38 -8.14 -3.14
C LEU A 108 -13.06 -7.62 -4.41
N VAL A 109 -12.47 -7.80 -5.58
CA VAL A 109 -13.10 -7.43 -6.86
C VAL A 109 -14.46 -8.10 -7.03
N ARG A 110 -14.56 -9.40 -6.72
CA ARG A 110 -15.82 -10.14 -6.81
C ARG A 110 -16.88 -9.63 -5.82
N VAL A 111 -16.47 -9.20 -4.63
CA VAL A 111 -17.38 -8.57 -3.65
C VAL A 111 -17.83 -7.19 -4.15
N ARG A 112 -16.90 -6.38 -4.68
CA ARG A 112 -17.15 -5.03 -5.22
C ARG A 112 -18.13 -5.07 -6.41
N ASP A 113 -17.91 -6.01 -7.33
CA ASP A 113 -18.61 -6.10 -8.61
C ASP A 113 -19.82 -7.05 -8.58
N ALA A 114 -20.17 -7.60 -7.41
CA ALA A 114 -21.35 -8.43 -7.27
C ALA A 114 -22.62 -7.62 -7.63
N SER A 115 -23.51 -8.22 -8.42
CA SER A 115 -24.74 -7.56 -8.89
C SER A 115 -25.67 -7.14 -7.74
N ASP A 116 -25.53 -7.77 -6.59
CA ASP A 116 -26.27 -7.55 -5.35
C ASP A 116 -25.39 -6.98 -4.23
N ALA A 117 -24.26 -6.36 -4.57
CA ALA A 117 -23.43 -5.59 -3.64
C ALA A 117 -24.26 -4.43 -3.03
N PRO A 118 -24.18 -4.21 -1.70
CA PRO A 118 -24.98 -3.15 -1.07
C PRO A 118 -24.46 -1.76 -1.41
N VAL A 119 -25.39 -0.81 -1.48
CA VAL A 119 -25.10 0.64 -1.46
C VAL A 119 -25.17 1.11 -0.02
N ILE A 120 -24.17 1.85 0.42
CA ILE A 120 -24.02 2.31 1.81
C ILE A 120 -23.98 3.83 1.79
N ALA A 121 -24.93 4.50 2.44
CA ALA A 121 -25.04 5.96 2.47
C ALA A 121 -24.81 6.61 1.08
N ASP A 122 -25.56 6.13 0.08
CA ASP A 122 -25.52 6.57 -1.33
C ASP A 122 -24.20 6.33 -2.09
N ASN A 123 -23.26 5.58 -1.51
CA ASN A 123 -21.98 5.25 -2.13
C ASN A 123 -21.87 3.75 -2.41
N THR A 124 -21.18 3.41 -3.51
CA THR A 124 -20.90 2.02 -3.90
C THR A 124 -19.68 1.47 -3.17
N LEU A 125 -19.52 0.14 -3.16
CA LEU A 125 -18.29 -0.48 -2.67
C LEU A 125 -17.05 -0.02 -3.45
N THR A 126 -17.18 0.27 -4.75
CA THR A 126 -16.08 0.85 -5.55
C THR A 126 -15.57 2.16 -4.96
N HIS A 127 -16.49 3.07 -4.56
CA HIS A 127 -16.11 4.33 -3.92
C HIS A 127 -15.36 4.09 -2.61
N TYR A 128 -15.90 3.24 -1.74
CA TYR A 128 -15.28 2.97 -0.45
C TYR A 128 -13.95 2.23 -0.56
N PHE A 129 -13.85 1.20 -1.40
CA PHE A 129 -12.62 0.46 -1.62
C PHE A 129 -11.52 1.38 -2.13
N SER A 130 -11.81 2.21 -3.13
CA SER A 130 -10.84 3.15 -3.68
C SER A 130 -10.32 4.10 -2.59
N ARG A 131 -11.22 4.74 -1.85
CA ARG A 131 -10.85 5.71 -0.81
C ARG A 131 -10.08 5.08 0.35
N GLN A 132 -10.56 3.95 0.88
CA GLN A 132 -9.95 3.32 2.05
C GLN A 132 -8.62 2.65 1.72
N LEU A 133 -8.51 1.97 0.58
CA LEU A 133 -7.24 1.38 0.17
C LEU A 133 -6.20 2.47 -0.14
N ALA A 134 -6.60 3.62 -0.69
CA ALA A 134 -5.67 4.74 -0.87
C ALA A 134 -5.06 5.19 0.46
N ASP A 135 -5.89 5.37 1.50
CA ASP A 135 -5.46 5.74 2.84
C ASP A 135 -4.60 4.65 3.52
N LEU A 136 -4.95 3.37 3.35
CA LEU A 136 -4.11 2.26 3.81
C LEU A 136 -2.73 2.26 3.13
N HIS A 137 -2.68 2.46 1.81
CA HIS A 137 -1.42 2.55 1.05
C HIS A 137 -0.58 3.75 1.47
N THR A 138 -1.18 4.92 1.70
CA THR A 138 -0.46 6.10 2.20
C THR A 138 0.30 5.79 3.50
N ARG A 139 -0.31 5.01 4.40
CA ARG A 139 0.31 4.64 5.68
C ARG A 139 1.33 3.51 5.54
N GLY A 140 1.00 2.49 4.74
CA GLY A 140 1.83 1.30 4.57
C GLY A 140 3.05 1.49 3.68
N LEU A 141 3.07 2.55 2.86
CA LEU A 141 4.18 2.92 1.98
C LEU A 141 5.10 3.99 2.61
N ASP A 142 4.94 4.29 3.89
CA ASP A 142 5.92 5.05 4.66
C ASP A 142 7.12 4.15 4.97
N GLY A 143 8.14 4.23 4.12
CA GLY A 143 9.26 3.29 4.09
C GLY A 143 10.32 3.59 5.16
N ASP A 144 10.06 3.19 6.39
CA ASP A 144 11.00 3.33 7.51
C ASP A 144 11.72 2.01 7.88
N ASP A 145 11.18 0.87 7.43
CA ASP A 145 11.76 -0.46 7.68
C ASP A 145 12.86 -0.78 6.65
N ASP A 146 14.08 -0.98 7.12
CA ASP A 146 15.25 -1.25 6.30
C ASP A 146 15.65 -2.74 6.25
N ASP A 147 14.89 -3.61 6.93
CA ASP A 147 15.11 -5.06 6.91
C ASP A 147 14.51 -5.70 5.66
N PHE A 148 15.36 -6.32 4.83
CA PHE A 148 14.88 -7.09 3.68
C PHE A 148 14.45 -8.49 4.12
N SER A 149 13.18 -8.65 4.47
CA SER A 149 12.60 -9.93 4.88
C SER A 149 11.15 -10.11 4.38
N ALA A 150 10.66 -11.36 4.42
CA ALA A 150 9.28 -11.67 4.04
C ALA A 150 8.23 -11.10 5.02
N SER A 151 8.65 -10.56 6.17
CA SER A 151 7.80 -9.86 7.12
C SER A 151 7.87 -8.34 6.99
N ASN A 152 8.68 -7.80 6.06
CA ASN A 152 8.80 -6.37 5.86
C ASN A 152 7.46 -5.81 5.36
N THR A 153 6.82 -4.98 6.19
CA THR A 153 5.49 -4.44 5.95
C THR A 153 5.45 -3.51 4.75
N TYR A 154 6.51 -2.75 4.48
CA TYR A 154 6.62 -1.89 3.30
C TYR A 154 6.61 -2.70 1.99
N LEU A 155 7.30 -3.84 1.95
CA LEU A 155 7.30 -4.73 0.77
C LEU A 155 5.93 -5.39 0.56
N ILE A 156 5.26 -5.80 1.65
CA ILE A 156 3.90 -6.35 1.58
C ILE A 156 2.92 -5.27 1.08
N ASN A 157 3.01 -4.05 1.60
CA ASN A 157 2.19 -2.93 1.12
C ASN A 157 2.51 -2.55 -0.33
N SER A 158 3.76 -2.69 -0.77
CA SER A 158 4.13 -2.56 -2.19
C SER A 158 3.45 -3.63 -3.05
N LEU A 159 3.37 -4.87 -2.59
CA LEU A 159 2.62 -5.95 -3.26
C LEU A 159 1.13 -5.60 -3.35
N LEU A 160 0.52 -5.18 -2.23
CA LEU A 160 -0.90 -4.79 -2.17
C LEU A 160 -1.21 -3.57 -3.04
N SER A 161 -0.28 -2.61 -3.12
CA SER A 161 -0.36 -1.45 -4.01
C SER A 161 -0.36 -1.89 -5.47
N GLY A 162 0.58 -2.73 -5.88
CA GLY A 162 0.64 -3.30 -7.23
C GLY A 162 -0.65 -4.04 -7.58
N LEU A 163 -1.16 -4.89 -6.68
CA LEU A 163 -2.42 -5.61 -6.86
C LEU A 163 -3.62 -4.65 -6.95
N SER A 164 -3.61 -3.55 -6.20
CA SER A 164 -4.67 -2.54 -6.27
C SER A 164 -4.73 -1.88 -7.64
N PHE A 165 -3.59 -1.57 -8.25
CA PHE A 165 -3.53 -1.15 -9.65
C PHE A 165 -4.04 -2.25 -10.59
N LYS A 166 -3.51 -3.47 -10.46
CA LYS A 166 -3.84 -4.62 -11.33
C LYS A 166 -5.33 -4.89 -11.42
N TYR A 167 -6.00 -4.85 -10.28
CA TYR A 167 -7.41 -5.18 -10.13
C TYR A 167 -8.35 -3.95 -10.14
N GLY A 168 -7.81 -2.76 -10.39
CA GLY A 168 -8.56 -1.50 -10.37
C GLY A 168 -9.27 -1.25 -9.04
N LEU A 169 -8.67 -1.69 -7.92
CA LEU A 169 -9.23 -1.47 -6.58
C LEU A 169 -8.98 -0.03 -6.11
N THR A 170 -7.78 0.49 -6.36
CA THR A 170 -7.44 1.90 -6.11
C THR A 170 -6.18 2.32 -6.87
N SER A 171 -6.00 3.64 -6.97
CA SER A 171 -4.78 4.31 -7.43
C SER A 171 -4.66 5.66 -6.71
N SER A 172 -3.52 5.96 -6.12
CA SER A 172 -3.27 7.22 -5.41
C SER A 172 -1.91 7.83 -5.77
N PRO A 173 -1.74 9.16 -5.59
CA PRO A 173 -0.44 9.82 -5.74
C PRO A 173 0.68 9.22 -4.87
N ASP A 174 0.35 8.70 -3.68
CA ASP A 174 1.34 8.10 -2.78
C ASP A 174 1.88 6.78 -3.31
N GLN A 175 1.03 5.97 -3.97
CA GLN A 175 1.48 4.75 -4.64
C GLN A 175 2.47 5.09 -5.79
N TYR A 176 2.16 6.10 -6.60
CA TYR A 176 3.08 6.58 -7.64
C TYR A 176 4.37 7.17 -7.04
N GLY A 177 4.25 7.90 -5.94
CA GLY A 177 5.38 8.48 -5.21
C GLY A 177 6.32 7.44 -4.60
N ALA A 178 5.78 6.31 -4.12
CA ALA A 178 6.57 5.19 -3.62
C ALA A 178 7.40 4.54 -4.74
N ILE A 179 6.79 4.33 -5.92
CA ILE A 179 7.50 3.82 -7.11
C ILE A 179 8.62 4.79 -7.51
N GLN A 180 8.33 6.08 -7.62
CA GLN A 180 9.34 7.08 -7.97
C GLN A 180 10.48 7.12 -6.94
N SER A 181 10.14 7.14 -5.65
CA SER A 181 11.13 7.15 -4.56
C SER A 181 12.08 5.96 -4.64
N GLY A 182 11.56 4.76 -4.90
CA GLY A 182 12.38 3.56 -5.10
C GLY A 182 13.25 3.62 -6.35
N LEU A 183 12.75 4.17 -7.47
CA LEU A 183 13.53 4.34 -8.71
C LEU A 183 14.62 5.41 -8.59
N ASP A 184 14.41 6.43 -7.76
CA ASP A 184 15.28 7.60 -7.60
C ASP A 184 16.22 7.52 -6.38
N VAL A 185 16.34 6.35 -5.73
CA VAL A 185 17.30 6.15 -4.62
C VAL A 185 18.74 6.47 -5.07
N LYS A 186 19.49 7.17 -4.20
CA LYS A 186 20.85 7.65 -4.51
C LYS A 186 21.93 7.04 -3.63
N THR A 187 21.55 6.51 -2.47
CA THR A 187 22.47 5.93 -1.50
C THR A 187 22.41 4.41 -1.57
N LYS A 188 23.44 3.75 -1.03
CA LYS A 188 23.54 2.28 -1.00
C LYS A 188 23.26 1.75 0.40
N THR A 189 22.18 2.21 1.01
CA THR A 189 21.73 1.79 2.35
C THR A 189 20.80 0.58 2.25
N PRO A 190 20.63 -0.22 3.33
CA PRO A 190 19.60 -1.26 3.38
C PRO A 190 18.21 -0.72 3.02
N LEU A 191 17.87 0.46 3.55
CA LEU A 191 16.60 1.11 3.23
C LEU A 191 16.44 1.41 1.73
N SER A 192 17.50 1.89 1.07
CA SER A 192 17.45 2.15 -0.38
C SER A 192 17.21 0.88 -1.19
N GLN A 193 17.72 -0.26 -0.71
CA GLN A 193 17.43 -1.56 -1.31
C GLN A 193 15.95 -1.92 -1.12
N VAL A 194 15.39 -1.79 0.09
CA VAL A 194 13.97 -2.07 0.35
C VAL A 194 13.05 -1.19 -0.51
N LEU A 195 13.31 0.13 -0.58
CA LEU A 195 12.53 1.06 -1.41
C LEU A 195 12.57 0.67 -2.90
N LEU A 196 13.74 0.35 -3.42
CA LEU A 196 13.89 -0.09 -4.81
C LEU A 196 13.13 -1.40 -5.08
N ILE A 197 13.20 -2.37 -4.16
CA ILE A 197 12.47 -3.63 -4.28
C ILE A 197 10.96 -3.39 -4.24
N GLY A 198 10.46 -2.51 -3.37
CA GLY A 198 9.05 -2.15 -3.34
C GLY A 198 8.56 -1.54 -4.66
N ALA A 199 9.36 -0.66 -5.29
CA ALA A 199 9.06 -0.15 -6.62
C ALA A 199 9.04 -1.25 -7.69
N ILE A 200 10.01 -2.18 -7.64
CA ILE A 200 10.09 -3.33 -8.56
C ILE A 200 8.87 -4.24 -8.41
N ILE A 201 8.43 -4.55 -7.18
CA ILE A 201 7.23 -5.34 -6.90
C ILE A 201 6.01 -4.71 -7.59
N GLN A 202 5.78 -3.42 -7.38
CA GLN A 202 4.63 -2.71 -7.97
C GLN A 202 4.67 -2.74 -9.50
N LEU A 203 5.84 -2.50 -10.10
CA LEU A 203 6.04 -2.50 -11.55
C LEU A 203 5.91 -3.89 -12.17
N LEU A 204 6.36 -4.95 -11.49
CA LEU A 204 6.23 -6.31 -11.99
C LEU A 204 4.79 -6.82 -11.89
N VAL A 205 4.04 -6.40 -10.87
CA VAL A 205 2.64 -6.83 -10.67
C VAL A 205 1.68 -6.11 -11.62
N ALA A 206 1.89 -4.81 -11.87
CA ALA A 206 0.93 -3.97 -12.59
C ALA A 206 1.56 -2.93 -13.53
N GLY A 207 2.80 -3.16 -14.00
CA GLY A 207 3.50 -2.24 -14.89
C GLY A 207 2.71 -1.91 -16.16
N SER A 208 1.96 -2.88 -16.69
CA SER A 208 1.13 -2.69 -17.88
C SER A 208 -0.02 -1.70 -17.70
N ILE A 209 -0.42 -1.45 -16.45
CA ILE A 209 -1.47 -0.50 -16.09
C ILE A 209 -0.86 0.82 -15.61
N ILE A 210 0.22 0.75 -14.83
CA ILE A 210 0.88 1.88 -14.18
C ILE A 210 1.58 2.78 -15.22
N VAL A 211 2.33 2.18 -16.15
CA VAL A 211 3.26 2.93 -17.01
C VAL A 211 2.58 3.71 -18.13
N PRO A 212 1.57 3.16 -18.84
CA PRO A 212 0.88 3.91 -19.90
C PRO A 212 0.12 5.16 -19.42
N GLN A 213 -0.14 5.27 -18.11
CA GLN A 213 -0.85 6.43 -17.55
C GLN A 213 -0.02 7.73 -17.58
N GLY A 214 1.25 7.68 -17.99
CA GLY A 214 2.05 8.87 -18.36
C GLY A 214 1.98 9.98 -17.31
N THR A 215 2.26 9.61 -16.06
CA THR A 215 2.07 10.48 -14.91
C THR A 215 3.20 11.53 -14.83
N SER A 216 3.08 12.52 -13.95
CA SER A 216 4.18 13.47 -13.69
C SER A 216 5.43 12.84 -13.06
N TYR A 217 5.40 11.54 -12.75
CA TYR A 217 6.46 10.81 -12.05
C TYR A 217 7.48 10.18 -13.03
N TRP A 218 7.08 9.88 -14.27
CA TRP A 218 7.94 9.40 -15.35
C TRP A 218 7.30 9.62 -16.73
N SER A 219 8.13 9.74 -17.75
CA SER A 219 7.72 9.94 -19.14
C SER A 219 7.32 8.65 -19.88
N GLY A 220 7.70 7.48 -19.37
CA GLY A 220 7.33 6.18 -19.95
C GLY A 220 8.24 5.03 -19.55
N ALA A 221 8.05 3.88 -20.20
CA ALA A 221 8.78 2.64 -19.91
C ALA A 221 10.29 2.74 -20.12
N GLU A 222 10.74 3.52 -21.12
CA GLU A 222 12.16 3.74 -21.41
C GLU A 222 12.88 4.45 -20.27
N GLU A 223 12.24 5.46 -19.65
CA GLU A 223 12.79 6.14 -18.49
C GLU A 223 12.92 5.18 -17.30
N ILE A 224 11.89 4.37 -17.05
CA ILE A 224 11.91 3.35 -15.98
C ILE A 224 13.04 2.34 -16.23
N ALA A 225 13.19 1.84 -17.46
CA ALA A 225 14.28 0.93 -17.83
C ALA A 225 15.65 1.56 -17.57
N THR A 226 15.81 2.84 -17.93
CA THR A 226 17.04 3.61 -17.70
C THR A 226 17.34 3.73 -16.21
N LYS A 227 16.35 4.09 -15.39
CA LYS A 227 16.50 4.19 -13.93
C LYS A 227 16.86 2.84 -13.29
N LEU A 228 16.15 1.76 -13.63
CA LEU A 228 16.43 0.42 -13.11
C LEU A 228 17.85 -0.06 -13.46
N LYS A 229 18.29 0.14 -14.70
CA LYS A 229 19.67 -0.17 -15.11
C LYS A 229 20.71 0.65 -14.35
N ALA A 230 20.45 1.93 -14.12
CA ALA A 230 21.32 2.77 -13.30
C ALA A 230 21.40 2.24 -11.87
N GLN A 231 20.29 1.82 -11.27
CA GLN A 231 20.29 1.20 -9.94
C GLN A 231 21.08 -0.12 -9.90
N LYS A 232 20.97 -0.95 -10.95
CA LYS A 232 21.78 -2.16 -11.11
C LYS A 232 23.27 -1.82 -11.13
N GLN A 233 23.68 -0.87 -11.98
CA GLN A 233 25.08 -0.44 -12.11
C GLN A 233 25.63 0.18 -10.82
N ASN A 234 24.78 0.91 -10.09
CA ASN A 234 25.12 1.48 -8.80
C ASN A 234 25.27 0.42 -7.71
N GLY A 235 24.81 -0.81 -7.91
CA GLY A 235 24.91 -1.89 -6.92
C GLY A 235 24.11 -1.59 -5.65
N VAL A 236 22.92 -1.00 -5.80
CA VAL A 236 21.97 -0.83 -4.68
C VAL A 236 21.51 -2.19 -4.18
N ILE A 237 21.24 -3.12 -5.10
CA ILE A 237 20.88 -4.50 -4.78
C ILE A 237 22.14 -5.33 -4.59
N ARG A 238 22.28 -5.93 -3.40
CA ARG A 238 23.43 -6.78 -3.04
C ARG A 238 23.10 -8.27 -3.02
N ASP A 239 21.83 -8.59 -2.84
CA ASP A 239 21.34 -9.96 -2.82
C ASP A 239 21.18 -10.50 -4.25
N LYS A 240 21.66 -11.73 -4.49
CA LYS A 240 21.66 -12.36 -5.82
C LYS A 240 20.24 -12.66 -6.32
N ASP A 241 19.32 -13.04 -5.43
CA ASP A 241 17.97 -13.48 -5.78
C ASP A 241 17.13 -12.24 -6.11
N VAL A 242 17.35 -11.16 -5.37
CA VAL A 242 16.83 -9.82 -5.71
C VAL A 242 17.40 -9.33 -7.05
N GLY A 243 18.67 -9.62 -7.35
CA GLY A 243 19.29 -9.28 -8.64
C GLY A 243 18.55 -9.86 -9.84
N ALA A 244 18.05 -11.11 -9.73
CA ALA A 244 17.26 -11.73 -10.79
C ALA A 244 15.90 -11.04 -10.99
N VAL A 245 15.26 -10.59 -9.91
CA VAL A 245 13.99 -9.86 -9.96
C VAL A 245 14.17 -8.46 -10.57
N LEU A 246 15.28 -7.78 -10.28
CA LEU A 246 15.64 -6.53 -10.95
C LEU A 246 15.85 -6.73 -12.46
N ASP A 247 16.53 -7.82 -12.85
CA ASP A 247 16.75 -8.12 -14.27
C ASP A 247 15.45 -8.40 -15.02
N LEU A 248 14.51 -9.09 -14.36
CA LEU A 248 13.16 -9.27 -14.89
C LEU A 248 12.43 -7.93 -15.07
N ALA A 249 12.50 -7.04 -14.08
CA ALA A 249 11.87 -5.72 -14.16
C ALA A 249 12.47 -4.85 -15.27
N ILE A 250 13.79 -4.91 -15.46
CA ILE A 250 14.47 -4.25 -16.58
C ILE A 250 13.94 -4.78 -17.92
N ALA A 251 13.88 -6.12 -18.09
CA ALA A 251 13.39 -6.73 -19.32
C ALA A 251 11.93 -6.33 -19.61
N HIS A 252 11.07 -6.28 -18.58
CA HIS A 252 9.69 -5.84 -18.73
C HIS A 252 9.61 -4.38 -19.15
N ALA A 253 10.41 -3.50 -18.53
CA ALA A 253 10.48 -2.09 -18.90
C ALA A 253 10.96 -1.88 -20.35
N GLU A 254 12.00 -2.60 -20.78
CA GLU A 254 12.52 -2.55 -22.15
C GLU A 254 11.48 -3.03 -23.19
N SER A 255 10.63 -3.97 -22.81
CA SER A 255 9.53 -4.46 -23.65
C SER A 255 8.29 -3.57 -23.65
N GLY A 256 8.28 -2.50 -22.83
CA GLY A 256 7.17 -1.56 -22.69
C GLY A 256 6.09 -1.98 -21.68
N PHE A 257 6.39 -2.87 -20.73
CA PHE A 257 5.46 -3.43 -19.73
C PHE A 257 4.15 -3.92 -20.36
N LYS A 258 4.20 -4.96 -21.18
CA LYS A 258 2.99 -5.54 -21.76
C LYS A 258 2.24 -6.39 -20.75
N THR A 259 0.91 -6.52 -20.89
CA THR A 259 0.07 -7.28 -19.95
C THR A 259 0.48 -8.74 -19.84
N GLU A 260 0.98 -9.36 -20.92
CA GLU A 260 1.51 -10.74 -20.88
C GLU A 260 2.75 -10.90 -19.99
N ASN A 261 3.39 -9.79 -19.60
CA ASN A 261 4.55 -9.78 -18.72
C ASN A 261 4.17 -9.52 -17.25
N ASP A 262 2.90 -9.24 -16.92
CA ASP A 262 2.55 -9.00 -15.52
C ASP A 262 2.73 -10.28 -14.68
N VAL A 263 3.46 -10.16 -13.58
CA VAL A 263 3.82 -11.30 -12.72
C VAL A 263 2.78 -11.43 -11.62
N SER A 264 2.06 -12.55 -11.61
CA SER A 264 1.09 -12.91 -10.56
C SER A 264 1.74 -13.13 -9.19
N ASN A 265 2.95 -13.70 -9.17
CA ASN A 265 3.57 -14.18 -7.95
C ASN A 265 5.04 -13.74 -7.80
N VAL A 266 5.26 -12.42 -7.85
CA VAL A 266 6.58 -11.84 -7.60
C VAL A 266 7.10 -12.18 -6.19
N TRP A 267 6.18 -12.38 -5.23
CA TRP A 267 6.52 -12.66 -3.84
C TRP A 267 7.28 -13.97 -3.66
N ASP A 268 6.80 -15.07 -4.22
CA ASP A 268 7.48 -16.38 -4.12
C ASP A 268 8.81 -16.41 -4.87
N THR A 269 9.04 -15.47 -5.79
CA THR A 269 10.36 -15.29 -6.44
C THR A 269 11.35 -14.60 -5.51
N LEU A 270 10.90 -13.60 -4.75
CA LEU A 270 11.73 -12.87 -3.78
C LEU A 270 11.97 -13.66 -2.48
N PHE A 271 10.97 -14.43 -2.05
CA PHE A 271 10.98 -15.15 -0.79
C PHE A 271 10.53 -16.60 -1.01
N PRO A 272 11.38 -17.43 -1.64
CA PRO A 272 11.04 -18.82 -1.90
C PRO A 272 10.79 -19.57 -0.58
N PRO A 273 9.83 -20.52 -0.54
CA PRO A 273 9.57 -21.31 0.65
C PRO A 273 10.84 -22.08 1.05
N SER A 274 11.13 -22.09 2.34
CA SER A 274 12.25 -22.85 2.89
C SER A 274 12.05 -24.34 2.56
N SER A 275 12.95 -24.89 1.75
CA SER A 275 12.96 -26.31 1.33
C SER A 275 13.26 -27.25 2.50
#